data_AF-A0A944T9K9-F1
#
_entry.id   AF-A0A944T9K9-F1
#
_cell.length_a   1.000
_cell.length_b   1.000
_cell.length_c   1.000
_cell.angle_alpha   90.00
_cell.angle_beta   90.00
_cell.angle_gamma   90.00
#
_symmetry.space_group_name_H-M   'P 1'
#
loop_
_entity.id
_entity.type
_entity.pdbx_description
1 polymer ?
#
loop_
_entity_poly.entity_id
_entity_poly.type
_entity_poly.pdbx_seq_one_letter_code
_entity_poly.pdbx_strand_id
1 'polypeptide(L)'
;MANRSETRILTTHVGSLPRPRDLLGMMKYRLTGEGEAIAEDAYDARVTEAVAECVAAQVAAGLDIVTDGETSKAGFFTYIKERIDGFEARDNVKVPFYEAEVSAFPEYYEEYFAKAMLGGAVAPVARMFCTGPVSYSGEDALAKDIANLRAAVDASGAAGAFMPSTAPSGVGYNDYYATDEEFFEAVGEAMRVEYKAIIDAGFDVQVDDPSLSDIFGDPALDEAQKIRKADIYVDSINHALRDLPEENIRFHTCYGINEGPRIFEPPLGAVIGHILKVNASVYSFEAANPRHEHDYHVFEDVKLPEGKAIMPGIVTHASNIVEHPELIAEWLCRFAGLVGRENVIAGADCGFSSQANYHTEVHPTVIWAKFEAMTEGARIASEKLW
;
A
#
# COMPACT_ATOMS: atom_id res chain seq x y z
N MET A 1 1.04 17.84 13.53
CA MET A 1 1.49 16.49 13.12
C MET A 1 1.36 16.45 11.61
N ALA A 2 2.31 15.83 10.88
CA ALA A 2 2.29 15.84 9.41
C ALA A 2 1.01 15.25 8.80
N ASN A 3 0.30 14.42 9.58
CA ASN A 3 -0.88 13.66 9.16
C ASN A 3 -2.23 14.19 9.69
N ARG A 4 -2.28 15.39 10.29
CA ARG A 4 -3.53 16.03 10.73
C ARG A 4 -3.48 17.53 10.44
N SER A 5 -4.59 18.09 10.00
CA SER A 5 -4.68 19.51 9.66
C SER A 5 -5.91 20.14 10.32
N GLU A 6 -5.70 21.30 10.94
CA GLU A 6 -6.76 22.08 11.58
C GLU A 6 -7.34 23.16 10.65
N THR A 7 -6.88 23.23 9.39
CA THR A 7 -7.22 24.34 8.48
C THR A 7 -7.83 23.90 7.15
N ARG A 8 -7.65 22.64 6.76
CA ARG A 8 -8.14 22.03 5.51
C ARG A 8 -7.93 20.52 5.50
N ILE A 9 -8.56 19.81 4.57
CA ILE A 9 -8.24 18.40 4.26
C ILE A 9 -6.87 18.31 3.58
N LEU A 10 -6.06 17.35 4.02
CA LEU A 10 -4.78 16.98 3.38
C LEU A 10 -5.00 15.89 2.33
N THR A 11 -4.11 15.81 1.34
CA THR A 11 -4.18 14.86 0.24
C THR A 11 -2.92 14.01 0.13
N THR A 12 -3.10 12.72 -0.13
CA THR A 12 -2.02 11.77 -0.35
C THR A 12 -2.57 10.53 -1.08
N HIS A 13 -1.77 9.48 -1.22
CA HIS A 13 -2.18 8.19 -1.75
C HIS A 13 -1.50 7.08 -0.95
N VAL A 14 -1.63 5.84 -1.44
CA VAL A 14 -1.19 4.64 -0.72
C VAL A 14 0.29 4.33 -0.93
N GLY A 15 0.93 4.74 -2.04
CA GLY A 15 2.33 4.38 -2.28
C GLY A 15 2.66 4.14 -3.73
N SER A 16 2.63 2.88 -4.17
CA SER A 16 3.08 2.50 -5.51
C SER A 16 2.43 3.27 -6.67
N LEU A 17 3.28 3.72 -7.61
CA LEU A 17 2.92 4.41 -8.85
C LEU A 17 3.59 3.73 -10.06
N PRO A 18 3.08 3.91 -11.30
CA PRO A 18 3.68 3.29 -12.47
C PRO A 18 5.12 3.76 -12.69
N ARG A 19 6.02 2.80 -12.93
CA ARG A 19 7.43 3.11 -13.24
C ARG A 19 7.57 3.52 -14.71
N PRO A 20 8.54 4.40 -15.04
CA PRO A 20 8.88 4.71 -16.42
C PRO A 20 9.20 3.46 -17.26
N ARG A 21 8.78 3.43 -18.54
CA ARG A 21 8.90 2.23 -19.39
C ARG A 21 10.35 1.79 -19.61
N ASP A 22 11.27 2.74 -19.69
CA ASP A 22 12.70 2.51 -19.81
C ASP A 22 13.25 1.88 -18.52
N LEU A 23 12.87 2.40 -17.35
CA LEU A 23 13.24 1.80 -16.06
C LEU A 23 12.68 0.38 -15.92
N LEU A 24 11.43 0.12 -16.34
CA LEU A 24 10.86 -1.23 -16.37
C LEU A 24 11.72 -2.20 -17.21
N GLY A 25 12.27 -1.72 -18.33
CA GLY A 25 13.22 -2.50 -19.14
C GLY A 25 14.49 -2.87 -18.39
N MET A 26 15.07 -1.93 -17.64
CA MET A 26 16.25 -2.18 -16.80
C MET A 26 15.92 -3.16 -15.65
N MET A 27 14.77 -2.99 -15.01
CA MET A 27 14.30 -3.91 -13.96
C MET A 27 14.10 -5.32 -14.50
N LYS A 28 13.51 -5.46 -15.69
CA LYS A 28 13.34 -6.77 -16.35
C LYS A 28 14.69 -7.46 -16.57
N TYR A 29 15.69 -6.73 -17.06
CA TYR A 29 17.05 -7.26 -17.21
C TYR A 29 17.66 -7.67 -15.86
N ARG A 30 17.59 -6.80 -14.85
CA ARG A 30 18.15 -7.07 -13.52
C ARG A 30 17.52 -8.30 -12.86
N LEU A 31 16.21 -8.53 -13.05
CA LEU A 31 15.46 -9.61 -12.41
C LEU A 31 15.49 -10.94 -13.18
N THR A 32 15.58 -10.91 -14.52
CA THR A 32 15.42 -12.12 -15.35
C THR A 32 16.60 -12.38 -16.28
N GLY A 33 17.50 -11.41 -16.45
CA GLY A 33 18.55 -11.44 -17.46
C GLY A 33 18.06 -11.19 -18.89
N GLU A 34 16.75 -11.02 -19.09
CA GLU A 34 16.18 -10.72 -20.40
C GLU A 34 16.24 -9.22 -20.72
N GLY A 35 16.76 -8.89 -21.90
CA GLY A 35 16.79 -7.51 -22.40
C GLY A 35 18.20 -7.03 -22.73
N GLU A 36 18.36 -5.71 -22.77
CA GLU A 36 19.66 -5.08 -22.94
C GLU A 36 20.44 -5.14 -21.63
N ALA A 37 21.75 -5.41 -21.70
CA ALA A 37 22.59 -5.46 -20.51
C ALA A 37 22.80 -4.06 -19.94
N ILE A 38 22.50 -3.89 -18.65
CA ILE A 38 22.59 -2.61 -17.94
C ILE A 38 23.62 -2.73 -16.82
N ALA A 39 24.44 -1.69 -16.67
CA ALA A 39 25.36 -1.57 -15.54
C ALA A 39 24.61 -1.08 -14.29
N GLU A 40 24.99 -1.58 -13.11
CA GLU A 40 24.28 -1.29 -11.86
C GLU A 40 24.25 0.20 -11.52
N ASP A 41 25.32 0.93 -11.83
CA ASP A 41 25.42 2.38 -11.64
C ASP A 41 24.45 3.15 -12.56
N ALA A 42 24.25 2.68 -13.79
CA ALA A 42 23.27 3.25 -14.71
C ALA A 42 21.84 3.00 -14.23
N TYR A 43 21.56 1.82 -13.67
CA TYR A 43 20.27 1.50 -13.05
C TYR A 43 19.99 2.40 -11.84
N ASP A 44 20.94 2.47 -10.90
CA ASP A 44 20.84 3.32 -9.71
C ASP A 44 20.60 4.79 -10.08
N ALA A 45 21.35 5.33 -11.05
CA ALA A 45 21.17 6.70 -11.52
C ALA A 45 19.77 6.94 -12.10
N ARG A 46 19.26 6.00 -12.91
CA ARG A 46 17.92 6.12 -13.49
C ARG A 46 16.81 6.05 -12.43
N VAL A 47 16.98 5.21 -11.41
CA VAL A 47 16.07 5.14 -10.26
C VAL A 47 16.03 6.48 -9.53
N THR A 48 17.18 7.11 -9.25
CA THR A 48 17.24 8.44 -8.63
C THR A 48 16.46 9.48 -9.43
N GLU A 49 16.66 9.51 -10.76
CA GLU A 49 15.92 10.41 -11.65
C GLU A 49 14.40 10.11 -11.64
N ALA A 50 14.01 8.84 -11.68
CA ALA A 50 12.61 8.43 -11.70
C ALA A 50 11.88 8.80 -10.40
N VAL A 51 12.54 8.69 -9.25
CA VAL A 51 11.98 9.13 -7.96
C VAL A 51 11.77 10.65 -7.95
N ALA A 52 12.73 11.42 -8.47
CA ALA A 52 12.60 12.88 -8.58
C ALA A 52 11.45 13.29 -9.51
N GLU A 53 11.32 12.63 -10.68
CA GLU A 53 10.20 12.82 -11.61
C GLU A 53 8.85 12.51 -10.94
N CYS A 54 8.78 11.38 -10.22
CA CYS A 54 7.59 10.90 -9.52
C CYS A 54 7.13 11.89 -8.45
N VAL A 55 8.04 12.34 -7.58
CA VAL A 55 7.74 13.31 -6.51
C VAL A 55 7.31 14.66 -7.10
N ALA A 56 8.00 15.13 -8.14
CA ALA A 56 7.63 16.39 -8.80
C ALA A 56 6.23 16.32 -9.41
N ALA A 57 5.85 15.20 -10.03
CA ALA A 57 4.51 15.01 -10.58
C ALA A 57 3.42 14.95 -9.49
N GLN A 58 3.70 14.32 -8.35
CA GLN A 58 2.78 14.32 -7.20
C GLN A 58 2.52 15.74 -6.67
N VAL A 59 3.58 16.53 -6.47
CA VAL A 59 3.45 17.94 -6.04
C VAL A 59 2.71 18.76 -7.09
N ALA A 60 2.99 18.56 -8.38
CA ALA A 60 2.31 19.26 -9.46
C ALA A 60 0.79 18.93 -9.52
N ALA A 61 0.40 17.71 -9.17
CA ALA A 61 -1.00 17.30 -9.04
C ALA A 61 -1.69 17.88 -7.78
N GLY A 62 -0.92 18.53 -6.89
CA GLY A 62 -1.41 19.17 -5.68
C GLY A 62 -1.39 18.30 -4.42
N LEU A 63 -0.69 17.15 -4.46
CA LEU A 63 -0.59 16.27 -3.30
C LEU A 63 0.26 16.89 -2.19
N ASP A 64 -0.21 16.76 -0.94
CA ASP A 64 0.47 17.33 0.23
C ASP A 64 1.56 16.43 0.78
N ILE A 65 1.25 15.13 0.87
CA ILE A 65 2.13 14.11 1.43
C ILE A 65 2.51 13.15 0.31
N VAL A 66 3.78 13.14 -0.07
CA VAL A 66 4.29 12.42 -1.25
C VAL A 66 5.05 11.15 -0.87
N THR A 67 5.33 10.29 -1.85
CA THR A 67 6.18 9.12 -1.68
C THR A 67 7.13 8.94 -2.86
N ASP A 68 8.05 7.98 -2.78
CA ASP A 68 8.95 7.61 -3.88
C ASP A 68 8.23 6.82 -4.99
N GLY A 69 6.93 6.53 -4.82
CA GLY A 69 6.13 5.73 -5.74
C GLY A 69 6.55 4.26 -5.78
N GLU A 70 7.35 3.81 -4.79
CA GLU A 70 8.03 2.51 -4.76
C GLU A 70 8.87 2.25 -6.03
N THR A 71 9.40 3.32 -6.64
CA THR A 71 9.96 3.28 -8.00
C THR A 71 11.10 2.27 -8.17
N SER A 72 11.91 2.04 -7.12
CA SER A 72 12.99 1.05 -7.11
C SER A 72 12.51 -0.40 -6.92
N LYS A 73 11.32 -0.60 -6.33
CA LYS A 73 10.80 -1.92 -5.94
C LYS A 73 10.17 -2.63 -7.14
N ALA A 74 10.57 -3.87 -7.40
CA ALA A 74 9.98 -4.75 -8.41
C ALA A 74 8.50 -5.08 -8.14
N GLY A 75 8.10 -5.00 -6.88
CA GLY A 75 6.74 -5.16 -6.43
C GLY A 75 6.68 -5.28 -4.92
N PHE A 76 5.49 -5.03 -4.38
CA PHE A 76 5.22 -4.97 -2.95
C PHE A 76 5.62 -6.24 -2.20
N PHE A 77 5.41 -7.41 -2.78
CA PHE A 77 5.81 -8.69 -2.15
C PHE A 77 7.22 -9.13 -2.53
N THR A 78 7.73 -8.69 -3.68
CA THR A 78 8.97 -9.24 -4.27
C THR A 78 10.22 -8.52 -3.80
N TYR A 79 10.12 -7.25 -3.38
CA TYR A 79 11.26 -6.50 -2.87
C TYR A 79 11.86 -7.14 -1.61
N ILE A 80 11.06 -7.90 -0.85
CA ILE A 80 11.52 -8.55 0.39
C ILE A 80 12.66 -9.55 0.16
N LYS A 81 12.76 -10.10 -1.05
CA LYS A 81 13.90 -10.94 -1.48
C LYS A 81 15.25 -10.21 -1.38
N GLU A 82 15.22 -8.89 -1.49
CA GLU A 82 16.39 -8.03 -1.44
C GLU A 82 16.63 -7.48 -0.02
N ARG A 83 15.74 -7.80 0.95
CA ARG A 83 15.71 -7.14 2.28
C ARG A 83 15.76 -8.10 3.45
N ILE A 84 15.39 -9.37 3.26
CA ILE A 84 15.27 -10.34 4.34
C ILE A 84 15.90 -11.67 3.94
N ASP A 85 16.77 -12.17 4.82
CA ASP A 85 17.38 -13.49 4.73
C ASP A 85 16.52 -14.56 5.41
N GLY A 86 16.82 -15.83 5.13
CA GLY A 86 16.10 -16.98 5.70
C GLY A 86 14.94 -17.47 4.84
N PHE A 87 14.75 -16.89 3.65
CA PHE A 87 13.71 -17.27 2.70
C PHE A 87 14.25 -17.84 1.40
N GLU A 88 13.55 -18.83 0.86
CA GLU A 88 13.78 -19.38 -0.46
C GLU A 88 12.58 -19.12 -1.36
N ALA A 89 12.85 -18.72 -2.60
CA ALA A 89 11.83 -18.62 -3.63
C ALA A 89 11.47 -20.02 -4.14
N ARG A 90 10.18 -20.33 -4.23
CA ARG A 90 9.70 -21.55 -4.89
C ARG A 90 8.88 -21.20 -6.12
N ASP A 91 9.36 -21.68 -7.26
CA ASP A 91 8.65 -21.57 -8.52
C ASP A 91 7.46 -22.56 -8.56
N ASN A 92 6.40 -22.22 -9.28
CA ASN A 92 5.24 -23.08 -9.56
C ASN A 92 4.31 -23.42 -8.39
N VAL A 93 4.36 -22.69 -7.27
CA VAL A 93 3.29 -22.78 -6.26
C VAL A 93 2.08 -21.99 -6.77
N LYS A 94 1.03 -22.70 -7.20
CA LYS A 94 -0.26 -22.07 -7.53
C LYS A 94 -0.92 -21.61 -6.23
N VAL A 95 -0.93 -20.31 -6.00
CA VAL A 95 -1.82 -19.69 -5.01
C VAL A 95 -3.01 -19.13 -5.80
N PRO A 96 -4.24 -19.59 -5.54
CA PRO A 96 -5.39 -19.07 -6.25
C PRO A 96 -5.63 -17.64 -5.76
N PHE A 97 -5.30 -16.65 -6.59
CA PHE A 97 -5.74 -15.28 -6.36
C PHE A 97 -7.25 -15.23 -6.53
N TYR A 98 -7.95 -14.67 -5.53
CA TYR A 98 -9.40 -14.45 -5.60
C TYR A 98 -10.19 -15.72 -5.97
N GLU A 99 -9.90 -16.87 -5.33
CA GLU A 99 -10.44 -18.18 -5.76
C GLU A 99 -11.97 -18.20 -5.96
N ALA A 100 -12.71 -17.61 -5.02
CA ALA A 100 -14.16 -17.51 -5.08
C ALA A 100 -14.62 -16.66 -6.28
N GLU A 101 -13.93 -15.54 -6.55
CA GLU A 101 -14.19 -14.67 -7.70
C GLU A 101 -13.88 -15.36 -9.02
N VAL A 102 -12.70 -16.00 -9.14
CA VAL A 102 -12.29 -16.76 -10.32
C VAL A 102 -13.28 -17.89 -10.61
N SER A 103 -13.78 -18.55 -9.56
CA SER A 103 -14.77 -19.61 -9.69
C SER A 103 -16.13 -19.09 -10.17
N ALA A 104 -16.54 -17.90 -9.75
CA ALA A 104 -17.81 -17.28 -10.14
C ALA A 104 -17.75 -16.61 -11.52
N PHE A 105 -16.58 -16.07 -11.89
CA PHE A 105 -16.37 -15.28 -13.12
C PHE A 105 -15.13 -15.75 -13.91
N PRO A 106 -15.07 -17.03 -14.33
CA PRO A 106 -13.85 -17.61 -14.89
C PRO A 106 -13.38 -16.92 -16.18
N GLU A 107 -14.29 -16.58 -17.09
CA GLU A 107 -13.97 -15.90 -18.35
C GLU A 107 -13.38 -14.50 -18.13
N TYR A 108 -13.92 -13.76 -17.16
CA TYR A 108 -13.42 -12.44 -16.80
C TYR A 108 -11.99 -12.52 -16.26
N TYR A 109 -11.74 -13.42 -15.30
CA TYR A 109 -10.42 -13.54 -14.67
C TYR A 109 -9.36 -14.13 -15.60
N GLU A 110 -9.75 -15.03 -16.52
CA GLU A 110 -8.86 -15.49 -17.59
C GLU A 110 -8.35 -14.32 -18.42
N GLU A 111 -9.24 -13.43 -18.87
CA GLU A 111 -8.86 -12.23 -19.63
C GLU A 111 -8.06 -11.23 -18.80
N TYR A 112 -8.49 -10.99 -17.55
CA TYR A 112 -7.86 -10.04 -16.65
C TYR A 112 -6.40 -10.43 -16.36
N PHE A 113 -6.15 -11.67 -15.95
CA PHE A 113 -4.80 -12.13 -15.65
C PHE A 113 -3.90 -12.08 -16.88
N ALA A 114 -4.42 -12.44 -18.05
CA ALA A 114 -3.67 -12.40 -19.30
C ALA A 114 -3.26 -10.98 -19.73
N LYS A 115 -3.99 -9.92 -19.33
CA LYS A 115 -3.77 -8.54 -19.78
C LYS A 115 -3.09 -7.65 -18.74
N ALA A 116 -3.53 -7.70 -17.48
CA ALA A 116 -3.11 -6.76 -16.44
C ALA A 116 -2.12 -7.42 -15.46
N MET A 117 -2.63 -8.16 -14.48
CA MET A 117 -1.84 -8.63 -13.32
C MET A 117 -0.63 -9.50 -13.69
N LEU A 118 -0.80 -10.48 -14.59
CA LEU A 118 0.30 -11.37 -15.01
C LEU A 118 0.87 -10.98 -16.38
N GLY A 119 0.03 -10.44 -17.27
CA GLY A 119 0.38 -10.15 -18.67
C GLY A 119 1.44 -9.07 -18.90
N GLY A 120 1.70 -8.20 -17.91
CA GLY A 120 2.65 -7.08 -18.06
C GLY A 120 3.73 -6.98 -16.98
N ALA A 121 3.80 -7.91 -16.02
CA ALA A 121 4.81 -7.88 -14.97
C ALA A 121 6.23 -8.07 -15.55
N VAL A 122 7.20 -7.31 -15.03
CA VAL A 122 8.61 -7.40 -15.48
C VAL A 122 9.28 -8.73 -15.11
N ALA A 123 8.76 -9.42 -14.10
CA ALA A 123 9.23 -10.72 -13.67
C ALA A 123 8.06 -11.56 -13.10
N PRO A 124 8.14 -12.90 -13.14
CA PRO A 124 7.18 -13.75 -12.47
C PRO A 124 7.14 -13.50 -10.96
N VAL A 125 5.93 -13.55 -10.39
CA VAL A 125 5.76 -13.51 -8.93
C VAL A 125 6.21 -14.85 -8.36
N ALA A 126 7.32 -14.86 -7.61
CA ALA A 126 7.73 -16.03 -6.85
C ALA A 126 7.26 -15.87 -5.39
N ARG A 127 6.79 -16.96 -4.79
CA ARG A 127 6.43 -16.99 -3.38
C ARG A 127 7.67 -17.31 -2.54
N MET A 128 7.76 -16.64 -1.40
CA MET A 128 8.85 -16.79 -0.44
C MET A 128 8.42 -17.72 0.68
N PHE A 129 9.25 -18.71 0.99
CA PHE A 129 9.08 -19.63 2.10
C PHE A 129 10.26 -19.49 3.04
N CYS A 130 9.98 -19.25 4.31
CA CYS A 130 10.97 -19.19 5.38
C CYS A 130 11.51 -20.61 5.62
N THR A 131 12.76 -20.84 5.22
CA THR A 131 13.46 -22.14 5.37
C THR A 131 14.60 -22.07 6.38
N GLY A 132 14.88 -20.89 6.93
CA GLY A 132 15.92 -20.65 7.92
C GLY A 132 15.55 -19.52 8.89
N PRO A 133 16.48 -19.14 9.78
CA PRO A 133 16.28 -18.01 10.69
C PRO A 133 16.14 -16.70 9.91
N VAL A 134 15.14 -15.90 10.27
CA VAL A 134 14.85 -14.60 9.66
C VAL A 134 15.80 -13.52 10.18
N SER A 135 16.38 -12.73 9.28
CA SER A 135 17.11 -11.51 9.62
C SER A 135 16.97 -10.46 8.51
N TYR A 136 17.00 -9.18 8.89
CA TYR A 136 17.06 -8.09 7.92
C TYR A 136 18.46 -8.00 7.29
N SER A 137 18.52 -7.79 5.98
CA SER A 137 19.74 -7.68 5.18
C SER A 137 19.65 -6.57 4.12
N GLY A 138 18.64 -5.69 4.24
CA GLY A 138 18.27 -4.68 3.26
C GLY A 138 18.82 -3.28 3.49
N GLU A 139 19.77 -3.08 4.41
CA GLU A 139 20.20 -1.77 4.88
C GLU A 139 20.71 -0.86 3.76
N ASP A 140 21.58 -1.39 2.89
CA ASP A 140 22.18 -0.62 1.80
C ASP A 140 21.12 -0.20 0.77
N ALA A 141 20.22 -1.12 0.43
CA ALA A 141 19.13 -0.83 -0.50
C ALA A 141 18.14 0.19 0.10
N LEU A 142 17.92 0.17 1.43
CA LEU A 142 17.01 1.10 2.11
C LEU A 142 17.63 2.48 2.19
N ALA A 143 18.92 2.54 2.50
CA ALA A 143 19.66 3.79 2.51
C ALA A 143 19.61 4.48 1.14
N LYS A 144 19.70 3.73 0.03
CA LYS A 144 19.51 4.28 -1.32
C LYS A 144 18.11 4.85 -1.54
N ASP A 145 17.06 4.09 -1.20
CA ASP A 145 15.67 4.55 -1.36
C ASP A 145 15.39 5.82 -0.53
N ILE A 146 15.83 5.82 0.73
CA ILE A 146 15.72 6.97 1.64
C ILE A 146 16.47 8.18 1.07
N ALA A 147 17.69 7.99 0.55
CA ALA A 147 18.48 9.08 -0.02
C ALA A 147 17.81 9.66 -1.28
N ASN A 148 17.25 8.81 -2.14
CA ASN A 148 16.52 9.23 -3.33
C ASN A 148 15.28 10.05 -2.97
N LEU A 149 14.45 9.55 -2.05
CA LEU A 149 13.25 10.27 -1.61
C LEU A 149 13.62 11.59 -0.92
N ARG A 150 14.64 11.61 -0.06
CA ARG A 150 15.12 12.82 0.61
C ARG A 150 15.53 13.89 -0.40
N ALA A 151 16.37 13.54 -1.37
CA ALA A 151 16.81 14.47 -2.40
C ALA A 151 15.64 15.02 -3.22
N ALA A 152 14.66 14.17 -3.56
CA ALA A 152 13.48 14.57 -4.31
C ALA A 152 12.54 15.50 -3.51
N VAL A 153 12.32 15.21 -2.22
CA VAL A 153 11.49 16.02 -1.32
C VAL A 153 12.11 17.39 -1.05
N ASP A 154 13.41 17.43 -0.78
CA ASP A 154 14.15 18.68 -0.53
C ASP A 154 14.11 19.61 -1.76
N ALA A 155 14.01 19.04 -2.96
CA ALA A 155 13.89 19.77 -4.22
C ALA A 155 12.45 20.16 -4.60
N SER A 156 11.43 19.48 -4.07
CA SER A 156 10.03 19.64 -4.49
C SER A 156 9.21 20.59 -3.61
N GLY A 157 9.60 20.74 -2.33
CA GLY A 157 8.85 21.54 -1.36
C GLY A 157 7.56 20.88 -0.86
N ALA A 158 7.44 19.55 -0.99
CA ALA A 158 6.31 18.79 -0.45
C ALA A 158 6.10 19.05 1.06
N ALA A 159 4.84 19.01 1.53
CA ALA A 159 4.52 19.31 2.92
C ALA A 159 4.86 18.15 3.87
N GLY A 160 4.81 16.91 3.37
CA GLY A 160 5.22 15.70 4.07
C GLY A 160 5.64 14.61 3.09
N ALA A 161 6.27 13.57 3.60
CA ALA A 161 6.61 12.40 2.79
C ALA A 161 6.59 11.11 3.62
N PHE A 162 6.32 10.00 2.93
CA PHE A 162 6.23 8.68 3.55
C PHE A 162 6.80 7.59 2.65
N MET A 163 7.12 6.44 3.24
CA MET A 163 7.54 5.24 2.52
C MET A 163 6.65 4.04 2.92
N PRO A 164 6.03 3.36 1.93
CA PRO A 164 5.34 2.09 2.16
C PRO A 164 6.33 0.97 2.46
N SER A 165 5.96 0.15 3.43
CA SER A 165 6.65 -1.09 3.80
C SER A 165 5.61 -2.15 4.14
N THR A 166 5.91 -3.39 3.81
CA THR A 166 4.98 -4.50 4.06
C THR A 166 4.85 -4.80 5.55
N ALA A 167 3.69 -5.26 6.00
CA ALA A 167 3.52 -5.88 7.31
C ALA A 167 4.20 -7.26 7.37
N PRO A 168 4.46 -7.82 8.57
CA PRO A 168 5.04 -9.16 8.70
C PRO A 168 4.27 -10.25 7.93
N SER A 169 2.95 -10.13 7.84
CA SER A 169 2.05 -11.01 7.07
C SER A 169 2.35 -11.06 5.57
N GLY A 170 3.00 -10.03 5.01
CA GLY A 170 3.32 -9.92 3.59
C GLY A 170 4.68 -10.48 3.19
N VAL A 171 5.53 -10.90 4.15
CA VAL A 171 6.91 -11.32 3.86
C VAL A 171 6.98 -12.71 3.22
N GLY A 172 6.10 -13.64 3.62
CA GLY A 172 6.10 -14.99 3.07
C GLY A 172 5.40 -16.01 3.96
N TYR A 173 5.66 -17.28 3.68
CA TYR A 173 5.08 -18.42 4.41
C TYR A 173 6.12 -19.09 5.31
N ASN A 174 5.68 -19.77 6.38
CA ASN A 174 6.56 -20.43 7.35
C ASN A 174 6.75 -21.92 7.05
N ASP A 175 8.00 -22.37 6.87
CA ASP A 175 8.39 -23.79 6.85
C ASP A 175 9.50 -24.11 7.89
N TYR A 176 9.86 -23.16 8.75
CA TYR A 176 11.03 -23.26 9.64
C TYR A 176 10.66 -23.18 11.13
N TYR A 177 9.87 -22.18 11.54
CA TYR A 177 9.47 -21.98 12.93
C TYR A 177 8.34 -22.93 13.34
N ALA A 178 8.23 -23.25 14.63
CA ALA A 178 7.28 -24.26 15.10
C ALA A 178 5.83 -23.76 15.06
N THR A 179 5.62 -22.46 15.20
CA THR A 179 4.29 -21.82 15.14
C THR A 179 4.30 -20.54 14.31
N ASP A 180 3.12 -20.10 13.90
CA ASP A 180 2.95 -18.84 13.18
C ASP A 180 3.35 -17.64 14.06
N GLU A 181 3.09 -17.69 15.36
CA GLU A 181 3.49 -16.65 16.30
C GLU A 181 5.00 -16.48 16.38
N GLU A 182 5.76 -17.59 16.52
CA GLU A 182 7.23 -17.53 16.52
C GLU A 182 7.78 -16.99 15.19
N PHE A 183 7.16 -17.37 14.07
CA PHE A 183 7.52 -16.88 12.75
C PHE A 183 7.27 -15.37 12.62
N PHE A 184 6.05 -14.91 12.91
CA PHE A 184 5.70 -13.50 12.75
C PHE A 184 6.37 -12.58 13.77
N GLU A 185 6.74 -13.08 14.96
CA GLU A 185 7.62 -12.36 15.88
C GLU A 185 9.00 -12.16 15.24
N ALA A 186 9.61 -13.21 14.69
CA ALA A 186 10.92 -13.11 14.03
C ALA A 186 10.90 -12.20 12.78
N VAL A 187 9.83 -12.26 11.98
CA VAL A 187 9.63 -11.34 10.85
C VAL A 187 9.43 -9.90 11.36
N GLY A 188 8.67 -9.72 12.44
CA GLY A 188 8.48 -8.41 13.07
C GLY A 188 9.79 -7.80 13.56
N GLU A 189 10.70 -8.60 14.11
CA GLU A 189 12.06 -8.16 14.47
C GLU A 189 12.87 -7.69 13.26
N ALA A 190 12.79 -8.38 12.13
CA ALA A 190 13.47 -7.96 10.90
C ALA A 190 12.83 -6.69 10.30
N MET A 191 11.50 -6.65 10.15
CA MET A 191 10.79 -5.51 9.57
C MET A 191 10.95 -4.22 10.39
N ARG A 192 11.10 -4.35 11.72
CA ARG A 192 11.39 -3.21 12.59
C ARG A 192 12.60 -2.40 12.16
N VAL A 193 13.64 -3.04 11.61
CA VAL A 193 14.84 -2.34 11.11
C VAL A 193 14.46 -1.34 10.04
N GLU A 194 13.64 -1.77 9.07
CA GLU A 194 13.15 -0.92 7.98
C GLU A 194 12.25 0.21 8.50
N TYR A 195 11.25 -0.12 9.33
CA TYR A 195 10.33 0.86 9.89
C TYR A 195 11.05 1.96 10.66
N LYS A 196 11.99 1.56 11.53
CA LYS A 196 12.78 2.50 12.32
C LYS A 196 13.66 3.37 11.43
N ALA A 197 14.31 2.81 10.42
CA ALA A 197 15.21 3.56 9.54
C ALA A 197 14.45 4.62 8.71
N ILE A 198 13.23 4.31 8.25
CA ILE A 198 12.35 5.27 7.56
C ILE A 198 11.99 6.44 8.50
N ILE A 199 11.57 6.14 9.73
CA ILE A 199 11.23 7.15 10.74
C ILE A 199 12.45 7.99 11.13
N ASP A 200 13.59 7.35 11.41
CA ASP A 200 14.83 8.03 11.77
C ASP A 200 15.31 8.97 10.65
N ALA A 201 15.03 8.62 9.39
CA ALA A 201 15.31 9.46 8.25
C ALA A 201 14.39 10.69 8.18
N GLY A 202 13.33 10.78 8.98
CA GLY A 202 12.37 11.89 9.04
C GLY A 202 11.20 11.74 8.07
N PHE A 203 10.83 10.52 7.71
CA PHE A 203 9.64 10.19 6.93
C PHE A 203 8.63 9.40 7.76
N ASP A 204 7.36 9.44 7.36
CA ASP A 204 6.38 8.52 7.93
C ASP A 204 6.56 7.13 7.31
N VAL A 205 6.40 6.08 8.10
CA VAL A 205 6.29 4.71 7.59
C VAL A 205 4.82 4.38 7.39
N GLN A 206 4.46 3.84 6.23
CA GLN A 206 3.16 3.20 6.03
C GLN A 206 3.33 1.69 6.04
N VAL A 207 2.71 1.03 7.02
CA VAL A 207 2.67 -0.43 7.13
C VAL A 207 1.46 -0.95 6.37
N ASP A 208 1.71 -1.70 5.30
CA ASP A 208 0.67 -2.21 4.41
C ASP A 208 0.39 -3.69 4.72
N ASP A 209 -0.86 -4.02 5.03
CA ASP A 209 -1.30 -5.39 5.35
C ASP A 209 -2.60 -5.79 4.61
N PRO A 210 -2.57 -5.97 3.28
CA PRO A 210 -3.75 -6.48 2.56
C PRO A 210 -4.18 -7.87 3.03
N SER A 211 -3.25 -8.65 3.60
CA SER A 211 -3.51 -10.00 4.10
C SER A 211 -4.47 -10.01 5.30
N LEU A 212 -4.59 -8.90 6.05
CA LEU A 212 -5.52 -8.79 7.17
C LEU A 212 -6.98 -8.90 6.70
N SER A 213 -7.34 -8.18 5.64
CA SER A 213 -8.69 -8.25 5.05
C SER A 213 -8.96 -9.62 4.42
N ASP A 214 -7.97 -10.23 3.76
CA ASP A 214 -8.12 -11.55 3.12
C ASP A 214 -8.61 -12.63 4.08
N ILE A 215 -8.21 -12.57 5.37
CA ILE A 215 -8.66 -13.49 6.42
C ILE A 215 -10.19 -13.53 6.49
N PHE A 216 -10.86 -12.39 6.37
CA PHE A 216 -12.29 -12.29 6.56
C PHE A 216 -13.11 -12.69 5.33
N GLY A 217 -12.46 -12.72 4.16
CA GLY A 217 -12.99 -13.28 2.92
C GLY A 217 -12.75 -14.79 2.76
N ASP A 218 -11.87 -15.40 3.57
CA ASP A 218 -11.52 -16.82 3.46
C ASP A 218 -12.66 -17.75 3.92
N PRO A 219 -13.28 -18.53 3.01
CA PRO A 219 -14.37 -19.44 3.36
C PRO A 219 -13.90 -20.68 4.12
N ALA A 220 -12.60 -20.95 4.18
CA ALA A 220 -12.04 -22.09 4.91
C ALA A 220 -11.92 -21.83 6.42
N LEU A 221 -12.07 -20.58 6.86
CA LEU A 221 -11.94 -20.18 8.26
C LEU A 221 -13.31 -19.93 8.90
N ASP A 222 -13.53 -20.51 10.08
CA ASP A 222 -14.61 -20.08 10.97
C ASP A 222 -14.27 -18.73 11.64
N GLU A 223 -15.28 -18.07 12.22
CA GLU A 223 -15.11 -16.76 12.85
C GLU A 223 -14.05 -16.74 13.97
N ALA A 224 -13.92 -17.83 14.73
CA ALA A 224 -12.92 -17.90 15.79
C ALA A 224 -11.51 -18.06 15.22
N GLN A 225 -11.34 -18.77 14.10
CA GLN A 225 -10.08 -18.87 13.37
C GLN A 225 -9.70 -17.53 12.73
N LYS A 226 -10.67 -16.82 12.13
CA LYS A 226 -10.46 -15.48 11.56
C LYS A 226 -9.95 -14.51 12.61
N ILE A 227 -10.63 -14.41 13.75
CA ILE A 227 -10.24 -13.54 14.86
C ILE A 227 -8.83 -13.90 15.36
N ARG A 228 -8.55 -15.19 15.60
CA ARG A 228 -7.21 -15.63 16.05
C ARG A 228 -6.11 -15.23 15.08
N LYS A 229 -6.32 -15.45 13.77
CA LYS A 229 -5.32 -15.13 12.76
C LYS A 229 -5.12 -13.62 12.61
N ALA A 230 -6.20 -12.84 12.68
CA ALA A 230 -6.14 -11.38 12.66
C ALA A 230 -5.41 -10.83 13.89
N ASP A 231 -5.63 -11.41 15.07
CA ASP A 231 -4.91 -11.03 16.29
C ASP A 231 -3.41 -11.33 16.17
N ILE A 232 -3.00 -12.47 15.58
CA ILE A 232 -1.58 -12.76 15.31
C ILE A 232 -0.96 -11.69 14.40
N TYR A 233 -1.65 -11.27 13.34
CA TYR A 233 -1.13 -10.26 12.42
C TYR A 233 -0.98 -8.91 13.12
N VAL A 234 -2.04 -8.46 13.82
CA VAL A 234 -2.02 -7.21 14.59
C VAL A 234 -0.92 -7.22 15.66
N ASP A 235 -0.79 -8.33 16.41
CA ASP A 235 0.23 -8.46 17.46
C ASP A 235 1.63 -8.42 16.86
N SER A 236 1.87 -9.06 15.72
CA SER A 236 3.16 -9.01 15.03
C SER A 236 3.52 -7.61 14.52
N ILE A 237 2.54 -6.86 14.00
CA ILE A 237 2.73 -5.47 13.57
C ILE A 237 3.05 -4.60 14.78
N ASN A 238 2.25 -4.69 15.84
CA ASN A 238 2.46 -3.90 17.05
C ASN A 238 3.78 -4.24 17.73
N HIS A 239 4.19 -5.51 17.69
CA HIS A 239 5.51 -5.94 18.11
C HIS A 239 6.60 -5.25 17.27
N ALA A 240 6.51 -5.25 15.94
CA ALA A 240 7.48 -4.57 15.07
C ALA A 240 7.52 -3.04 15.31
N LEU A 241 6.39 -2.43 15.65
CA LEU A 241 6.22 -0.99 15.88
C LEU A 241 6.55 -0.52 17.30
N ARG A 242 6.79 -1.42 18.26
CA ARG A 242 7.04 -1.09 19.68
C ARG A 242 8.06 0.05 19.85
N ASP A 243 7.86 0.98 20.78
CA ASP A 243 8.78 2.11 21.03
C ASP A 243 9.08 3.04 19.83
N LEU A 244 8.40 2.89 18.68
CA LEU A 244 8.46 3.85 17.58
C LEU A 244 7.41 4.96 17.81
N PRO A 245 7.67 6.20 17.35
CA PRO A 245 6.72 7.30 17.49
C PRO A 245 5.48 7.05 16.63
N GLU A 246 4.34 6.84 17.29
CA GLU A 246 3.07 6.49 16.67
C GLU A 246 2.55 7.56 15.69
N GLU A 247 2.89 8.83 15.93
CA GLU A 247 2.58 9.96 15.04
C GLU A 247 3.21 9.87 13.65
N ASN A 248 4.24 9.03 13.49
CA ASN A 248 4.95 8.77 12.22
C ASN A 248 4.55 7.44 11.57
N ILE A 249 3.55 6.75 12.12
CA ILE A 249 3.10 5.46 11.62
C ILE A 249 1.73 5.61 10.98
N ARG A 250 1.63 5.14 9.74
CA ARG A 250 0.40 4.96 8.97
C ARG A 250 0.17 3.46 8.78
N PHE A 251 -1.08 3.03 8.74
CA PHE A 251 -1.43 1.65 8.44
C PHE A 251 -2.41 1.62 7.26
N HIS A 252 -2.14 0.78 6.26
CA HIS A 252 -3.01 0.60 5.11
C HIS A 252 -3.44 -0.86 4.98
N THR A 253 -4.72 -1.08 4.71
CA THR A 253 -5.24 -2.37 4.26
C THR A 253 -6.24 -2.14 3.13
N CYS A 254 -6.30 -3.05 2.18
CA CYS A 254 -7.23 -3.02 1.04
C CYS A 254 -7.72 -4.42 0.74
N TYR A 255 -8.82 -4.54 -0.01
CA TYR A 255 -9.44 -5.83 -0.28
C TYR A 255 -8.80 -6.58 -1.47
N GLY A 256 -7.82 -5.96 -2.13
CA GLY A 256 -7.13 -6.50 -3.28
C GLY A 256 -6.63 -5.41 -4.22
N ILE A 257 -5.93 -5.83 -5.27
CA ILE A 257 -5.23 -4.95 -6.23
C ILE A 257 -5.79 -5.08 -7.65
N ASN A 258 -7.00 -5.62 -7.82
CA ASN A 258 -7.57 -5.91 -9.13
C ASN A 258 -8.89 -5.20 -9.45
N GLU A 259 -9.05 -4.73 -10.68
CA GLU A 259 -10.37 -4.51 -11.26
C GLU A 259 -11.10 -5.86 -11.34
N GLY A 260 -12.33 -5.91 -10.84
CA GLY A 260 -13.12 -7.13 -10.83
C GLY A 260 -14.54 -6.97 -10.29
N PRO A 261 -15.35 -8.06 -10.33
CA PRO A 261 -16.69 -8.07 -9.76
C PRO A 261 -16.73 -7.90 -8.23
N ARG A 262 -15.75 -8.48 -7.52
CA ARG A 262 -15.44 -8.22 -6.10
C ARG A 262 -16.66 -8.39 -5.16
N ILE A 263 -17.49 -9.39 -5.41
CA ILE A 263 -18.69 -9.69 -4.61
C ILE A 263 -18.40 -10.52 -3.35
N PHE A 264 -17.21 -11.14 -3.24
CA PHE A 264 -16.81 -11.97 -2.11
C PHE A 264 -15.94 -11.23 -1.07
N GLU A 265 -15.78 -9.92 -1.21
CA GLU A 265 -15.04 -9.10 -0.26
C GLU A 265 -15.74 -9.03 1.10
N PRO A 266 -14.98 -9.05 2.21
CA PRO A 266 -15.54 -8.85 3.52
C PRO A 266 -16.01 -7.39 3.68
N PRO A 267 -17.10 -7.15 4.45
CA PRO A 267 -17.50 -5.79 4.79
C PRO A 267 -16.47 -5.13 5.73
N LEU A 268 -16.24 -3.81 5.60
CA LEU A 268 -15.31 -3.08 6.47
C LEU A 268 -15.61 -3.30 7.96
N GLY A 269 -16.89 -3.38 8.34
CA GLY A 269 -17.30 -3.62 9.73
C GLY A 269 -16.74 -4.91 10.36
N ALA A 270 -16.40 -5.92 9.56
CA ALA A 270 -15.75 -7.14 10.06
C ALA A 270 -14.26 -6.95 10.37
N VAL A 271 -13.61 -5.99 9.71
CA VAL A 271 -12.14 -5.80 9.74
C VAL A 271 -11.73 -4.59 10.58
N ILE A 272 -12.53 -3.52 10.60
CA ILE A 272 -12.20 -2.22 11.22
C ILE A 272 -11.78 -2.32 12.69
N GLY A 273 -12.38 -3.24 13.45
CA GLY A 273 -12.03 -3.45 14.85
C GLY A 273 -10.60 -3.96 15.02
N HIS A 274 -10.06 -4.69 14.05
CA HIS A 274 -8.67 -5.15 14.03
C HIS A 274 -7.73 -4.07 13.50
N ILE A 275 -8.15 -3.32 12.46
CA ILE A 275 -7.40 -2.16 11.94
C ILE A 275 -7.07 -1.18 13.08
N LEU A 276 -8.07 -0.83 13.89
CA LEU A 276 -7.92 0.14 14.99
C LEU A 276 -7.08 -0.36 16.18
N LYS A 277 -6.73 -1.65 16.23
CA LYS A 277 -5.78 -2.19 17.22
C LYS A 277 -4.33 -1.98 16.81
N VAL A 278 -4.04 -1.66 15.54
CA VAL A 278 -2.69 -1.36 15.09
C VAL A 278 -2.26 0.00 15.64
N ASN A 279 -1.06 0.06 16.22
CA ASN A 279 -0.46 1.26 16.82
C ASN A 279 0.02 2.24 15.73
N ALA A 280 -0.93 2.86 15.04
CA ALA A 280 -0.73 3.85 13.99
C ALA A 280 -1.50 5.14 14.31
N SER A 281 -1.08 6.26 13.74
CA SER A 281 -1.82 7.53 13.82
C SER A 281 -2.83 7.73 12.68
N VAL A 282 -2.65 7.04 11.56
CA VAL A 282 -3.54 7.09 10.38
C VAL A 282 -3.91 5.69 9.93
N TYR A 283 -5.20 5.46 9.67
CA TYR A 283 -5.72 4.21 9.11
C TYR A 283 -6.28 4.44 7.70
N SER A 284 -5.63 3.85 6.70
CA SER A 284 -6.03 3.89 5.30
C SER A 284 -6.76 2.61 4.89
N PHE A 285 -7.85 2.78 4.14
CA PHE A 285 -8.64 1.68 3.62
C PHE A 285 -9.37 2.06 2.33
N GLU A 286 -9.68 1.05 1.54
CA GLU A 286 -10.44 1.16 0.29
C GLU A 286 -11.91 1.53 0.55
N ALA A 287 -12.43 2.53 -0.18
CA ALA A 287 -13.79 3.05 -0.01
C ALA A 287 -14.39 3.74 -1.26
N ALA A 288 -13.63 4.09 -2.30
CA ALA A 288 -14.14 4.83 -3.46
C ALA A 288 -14.89 3.94 -4.46
N ASN A 289 -14.56 2.65 -4.50
CA ASN A 289 -15.23 1.72 -5.42
C ASN A 289 -16.71 1.51 -5.03
N PRO A 290 -17.60 1.19 -5.98
CA PRO A 290 -19.04 1.03 -5.70
C PRO A 290 -19.41 -0.10 -4.72
N ARG A 291 -18.51 -1.06 -4.47
CA ARG A 291 -18.72 -2.13 -3.48
C ARG A 291 -18.57 -1.61 -2.05
N HIS A 292 -17.73 -0.59 -1.87
CA HIS A 292 -17.29 -0.06 -0.58
C HIS A 292 -17.68 1.41 -0.32
N GLU A 293 -18.24 2.15 -1.29
CA GLU A 293 -18.67 3.55 -1.12
C GLU A 293 -19.57 3.77 0.11
N HIS A 294 -20.40 2.79 0.45
CA HIS A 294 -21.30 2.85 1.61
C HIS A 294 -20.61 2.66 2.98
N ASP A 295 -19.33 2.27 3.02
CA ASP A 295 -18.65 1.84 4.25
C ASP A 295 -18.43 2.97 5.26
N TYR A 296 -18.67 4.23 4.87
CA TYR A 296 -18.73 5.34 5.84
C TYR A 296 -19.74 5.07 6.97
N HIS A 297 -20.82 4.33 6.71
CA HIS A 297 -21.81 3.96 7.74
C HIS A 297 -21.21 3.22 8.92
N VAL A 298 -20.08 2.52 8.75
CA VAL A 298 -19.37 1.86 9.86
C VAL A 298 -19.01 2.84 10.97
N PHE A 299 -18.70 4.10 10.63
CA PHE A 299 -18.33 5.14 11.59
C PHE A 299 -19.52 5.82 12.29
N GLU A 300 -20.76 5.45 11.93
CA GLU A 300 -21.94 5.82 12.73
C GLU A 300 -21.88 5.14 14.11
N ASP A 301 -21.48 3.87 14.12
CA ASP A 301 -21.36 3.03 15.31
C ASP A 301 -19.93 2.98 15.86
N VAL A 302 -18.92 2.84 15.00
CA VAL A 302 -17.51 2.77 15.40
C VAL A 302 -16.98 4.16 15.69
N LYS A 303 -16.37 4.34 16.87
CA LYS A 303 -15.71 5.59 17.24
C LYS A 303 -14.21 5.49 16.99
N LEU A 304 -13.71 6.46 16.24
CA LEU A 304 -12.28 6.62 16.01
C LEU A 304 -11.61 6.99 17.35
N PRO A 305 -10.53 6.30 17.77
CA PRO A 305 -9.83 6.66 18.99
C PRO A 305 -9.27 8.09 18.94
N GLU A 306 -9.13 8.72 20.11
CA GLU A 306 -8.60 10.08 20.19
C GLU A 306 -7.18 10.17 19.62
N GLY A 307 -6.90 11.26 18.90
CA GLY A 307 -5.60 11.51 18.29
C GLY A 307 -5.34 10.76 16.98
N LYS A 308 -6.27 9.91 16.53
CA LYS A 308 -6.18 9.15 15.28
C LYS A 308 -6.86 9.87 14.11
N ALA A 309 -6.46 9.52 12.90
CA ALA A 309 -7.10 9.93 11.66
C ALA A 309 -7.41 8.72 10.77
N ILE A 310 -8.34 8.89 9.85
CA ILE A 310 -8.61 7.96 8.76
C ILE A 310 -8.20 8.55 7.42
N MET A 311 -7.86 7.67 6.50
CA MET A 311 -7.53 7.99 5.12
C MET A 311 -8.34 7.08 4.19
N PRO A 312 -9.66 7.35 4.05
CA PRO A 312 -10.50 6.60 3.12
C PRO A 312 -10.02 6.83 1.69
N GLY A 313 -10.07 5.79 0.87
CA GLY A 313 -9.97 5.92 -0.56
C GLY A 313 -11.14 6.74 -1.10
N ILE A 314 -10.85 7.82 -1.82
CA ILE A 314 -11.84 8.65 -2.52
C ILE A 314 -11.58 8.71 -4.04
N VAL A 315 -10.55 8.03 -4.50
CA VAL A 315 -10.30 7.72 -5.92
C VAL A 315 -9.96 6.23 -6.02
N THR A 316 -10.56 5.55 -7.00
CA THR A 316 -10.37 4.11 -7.14
C THR A 316 -9.21 3.75 -8.07
N HIS A 317 -8.50 2.68 -7.72
CA HIS A 317 -7.50 2.02 -8.55
C HIS A 317 -8.12 1.01 -9.53
N ALA A 318 -9.39 0.66 -9.34
CA ALA A 318 -10.10 -0.36 -10.10
C ALA A 318 -10.92 0.21 -11.28
N SER A 319 -10.63 1.44 -11.74
CA SER A 319 -11.31 2.03 -12.88
C SER A 319 -10.51 3.18 -13.51
N ASN A 320 -10.63 3.32 -14.84
CA ASN A 320 -10.12 4.48 -15.57
C ASN A 320 -11.09 5.68 -15.57
N ILE A 321 -12.26 5.57 -14.95
CA ILE A 321 -13.16 6.71 -14.74
C ILE A 321 -12.52 7.63 -13.70
N VAL A 322 -12.33 8.90 -14.04
CA VAL A 322 -11.90 9.93 -13.09
C VAL A 322 -13.11 10.37 -12.27
N GLU A 323 -13.02 10.22 -10.96
CA GLU A 323 -14.04 10.63 -10.02
C GLU A 323 -14.26 12.14 -10.07
N HIS A 324 -15.52 12.58 -10.00
CA HIS A 324 -15.82 14.00 -10.10
C HIS A 324 -15.45 14.72 -8.78
N PRO A 325 -14.80 15.90 -8.80
CA PRO A 325 -14.38 16.60 -7.58
C PRO A 325 -15.50 16.86 -6.56
N GLU A 326 -16.72 17.19 -7.01
CA GLU A 326 -17.87 17.34 -6.09
C GLU A 326 -18.26 16.03 -5.38
N LEU A 327 -18.17 14.88 -6.07
CA LEU A 327 -18.44 13.58 -5.45
C LEU A 327 -17.39 13.25 -4.39
N ILE A 328 -16.11 13.49 -4.71
CA ILE A 328 -15.00 13.37 -3.77
C ILE A 328 -15.25 14.27 -2.55
N ALA A 329 -15.66 15.53 -2.77
CA ALA A 329 -15.95 16.46 -1.68
C ALA A 329 -17.12 15.99 -0.82
N GLU A 330 -18.18 15.42 -1.41
CA GLU A 330 -19.28 14.83 -0.66
C GLU A 330 -18.81 13.67 0.23
N TRP A 331 -18.00 12.75 -0.30
CA TRP A 331 -17.45 11.63 0.47
C TRP A 331 -16.60 12.11 1.65
N LEU A 332 -15.69 13.05 1.39
CA LEU A 332 -14.85 13.64 2.44
C LEU A 332 -15.69 14.31 3.53
N CYS A 333 -16.73 15.07 3.16
CA CYS A 333 -17.65 15.68 4.12
C CYS A 333 -18.44 14.64 4.94
N ARG A 334 -18.85 13.52 4.34
CA ARG A 334 -19.54 12.42 5.05
C ARG A 334 -18.64 11.82 6.13
N PHE A 335 -17.41 11.44 5.78
CA PHE A 335 -16.44 10.94 6.75
C PHE A 335 -16.12 11.99 7.83
N ALA A 336 -15.85 13.23 7.44
CA ALA A 336 -15.54 14.31 8.37
C ALA A 336 -16.68 14.58 9.38
N GLY A 337 -17.94 14.44 8.95
CA GLY A 337 -19.10 14.57 9.84
C GLY A 337 -19.21 13.46 10.90
N LEU A 338 -18.62 12.29 10.64
CA LEU A 338 -18.67 11.13 11.53
C LEU A 338 -17.48 11.06 12.49
N VAL A 339 -16.27 11.39 12.01
CA VAL A 339 -15.03 11.24 12.77
C VAL A 339 -14.34 12.55 13.16
N GLY A 340 -14.86 13.69 12.70
CA GLY A 340 -14.25 15.01 12.87
C GLY A 340 -13.42 15.44 11.66
N ARG A 341 -13.55 16.71 11.26
CA ARG A 341 -12.92 17.26 10.04
C ARG A 341 -11.39 17.24 10.07
N GLU A 342 -10.80 17.33 11.25
CA GLU A 342 -9.35 17.28 11.47
C GLU A 342 -8.77 15.86 11.46
N ASN A 343 -9.64 14.84 11.36
CA ASN A 343 -9.28 13.42 11.43
C ASN A 343 -9.49 12.69 10.09
N VAL A 344 -9.62 13.43 8.97
CA VAL A 344 -9.79 12.87 7.62
C VAL A 344 -8.70 13.38 6.68
N ILE A 345 -8.07 12.44 5.97
CA ILE A 345 -7.12 12.68 4.88
C ILE A 345 -7.70 12.08 3.60
N ALA A 346 -7.66 12.80 2.48
CA ALA A 346 -8.07 12.25 1.20
C ALA A 346 -6.98 11.28 0.69
N GLY A 347 -7.35 10.01 0.47
CA GLY A 347 -6.47 8.97 -0.05
C GLY A 347 -7.01 8.29 -1.32
N ALA A 348 -6.23 7.35 -1.83
CA ALA A 348 -6.67 6.41 -2.87
C ALA A 348 -7.06 5.06 -2.26
N ASP A 349 -7.86 4.27 -2.97
CA ASP A 349 -8.26 2.92 -2.52
C ASP A 349 -7.07 1.98 -2.28
N CYS A 350 -6.08 2.05 -3.17
CA CYS A 350 -4.86 1.26 -3.14
C CYS A 350 -3.75 2.00 -3.93
N GLY A 351 -2.58 1.38 -4.07
CA GLY A 351 -1.55 1.84 -5.00
C GLY A 351 -1.94 1.57 -6.45
N PHE A 352 -1.44 2.38 -7.39
CA PHE A 352 -1.77 2.26 -8.81
C PHE A 352 -0.81 1.35 -9.60
N SER A 353 0.22 0.80 -8.95
CA SER A 353 1.18 -0.12 -9.57
C SER A 353 1.91 -0.96 -8.52
N SER A 354 1.22 -1.80 -7.76
CA SER A 354 1.81 -2.65 -6.70
C SER A 354 2.88 -3.63 -7.22
N GLN A 355 2.96 -3.83 -8.53
CA GLN A 355 4.04 -4.54 -9.23
C GLN A 355 4.64 -3.62 -10.29
N ALA A 356 5.92 -3.81 -10.61
CA ALA A 356 6.54 -3.22 -11.79
C ALA A 356 5.92 -3.86 -13.04
N ASN A 357 5.03 -3.12 -13.69
CA ASN A 357 4.14 -3.63 -14.72
C ASN A 357 4.07 -2.66 -15.91
N TYR A 358 4.16 -3.18 -17.13
CA TYR A 358 4.01 -2.41 -18.37
C TYR A 358 2.55 -2.03 -18.68
N HIS A 359 1.60 -2.72 -18.05
CA HIS A 359 0.16 -2.63 -18.26
C HIS A 359 -0.55 -2.56 -16.90
N THR A 360 -0.57 -1.35 -16.32
CA THR A 360 -1.33 -1.05 -15.10
C THR A 360 -2.82 -0.99 -15.38
N GLU A 361 -3.65 -1.23 -14.36
CA GLU A 361 -5.12 -1.23 -14.48
C GLU A 361 -5.64 0.16 -14.87
N VAL A 362 -5.18 1.17 -14.13
CA VAL A 362 -5.37 2.57 -14.50
C VAL A 362 -4.20 2.99 -15.37
N HIS A 363 -4.51 3.56 -16.53
CA HIS A 363 -3.48 4.07 -17.42
C HIS A 363 -2.66 5.18 -16.72
N PRO A 364 -1.32 5.21 -16.85
CA PRO A 364 -0.48 6.15 -16.11
C PRO A 364 -0.88 7.63 -16.25
N THR A 365 -1.39 8.05 -17.42
CA THR A 365 -1.85 9.42 -17.64
C THR A 365 -3.18 9.75 -16.93
N VAL A 366 -4.01 8.74 -16.66
CA VAL A 366 -5.30 8.89 -15.98
C VAL A 366 -5.10 9.07 -14.47
N ILE A 367 -4.07 8.45 -13.90
CA ILE A 367 -3.74 8.55 -12.47
C ILE A 367 -3.52 10.02 -12.06
N TRP A 368 -2.79 10.79 -12.87
CA TRP A 368 -2.57 12.21 -12.59
C TRP A 368 -3.87 13.01 -12.60
N ALA A 369 -4.77 12.74 -13.55
CA ALA A 369 -6.09 13.37 -13.57
C ALA A 369 -6.95 12.97 -12.35
N LYS A 370 -6.81 11.74 -11.83
CA LYS A 370 -7.43 11.31 -10.57
C LYS A 370 -6.88 12.08 -9.37
N PHE A 371 -5.56 12.28 -9.30
CA PHE A 371 -4.95 13.08 -8.23
C PHE A 371 -5.36 14.54 -8.30
N GLU A 372 -5.39 15.16 -9.48
CA GLU A 372 -5.91 16.51 -9.67
C GLU A 372 -7.39 16.62 -9.25
N ALA A 373 -8.21 15.62 -9.57
CA ALA A 373 -9.61 15.59 -9.13
C ALA A 373 -9.74 15.45 -7.61
N MET A 374 -8.90 14.60 -7.00
CA MET A 374 -8.82 14.45 -5.54
C MET A 374 -8.42 15.75 -4.84
N THR A 375 -7.41 16.46 -5.35
CA THR A 375 -6.93 17.70 -4.73
C THR A 375 -7.96 18.82 -4.87
N GLU A 376 -8.65 18.90 -6.02
CA GLU A 376 -9.79 19.81 -6.18
C GLU A 376 -10.97 19.44 -5.28
N GLY A 377 -11.32 18.16 -5.16
CA GLY A 377 -12.38 17.69 -4.27
C GLY A 377 -12.07 17.96 -2.79
N ALA A 378 -10.82 17.76 -2.38
CA ALA A 378 -10.35 18.09 -1.03
C ALA A 378 -10.40 19.61 -0.76
N ARG A 379 -10.09 20.44 -1.76
CA ARG A 379 -10.24 21.90 -1.66
C ARG A 379 -11.71 22.30 -1.45
N ILE A 380 -12.62 21.76 -2.26
CA ILE A 380 -14.06 22.02 -2.14
C ILE A 380 -14.59 21.55 -0.77
N ALA A 381 -14.20 20.36 -0.31
CA ALA A 381 -14.57 19.88 1.03
C ALA A 381 -14.03 20.81 2.13
N SER A 382 -12.82 21.31 1.98
CA SER A 382 -12.22 22.23 2.94
C SER A 382 -13.01 23.54 3.07
N GLU A 383 -13.44 24.13 1.94
CA GLU A 383 -14.30 25.33 1.94
C GLU A 383 -15.68 25.10 2.57
N LYS A 384 -16.17 23.85 2.59
CA LYS A 384 -17.45 23.48 3.22
C LYS A 384 -17.30 23.23 4.73
N LEU A 385 -16.14 22.72 5.16
CA LEU A 385 -15.91 22.24 6.52
C LEU A 385 -15.28 23.29 7.45
N TRP A 386 -14.53 24.27 6.93
CA TRP A 386 -13.90 25.37 7.67
C TRP A 386 -14.44 26.71 7.22
#